data_AF-A0A075GUE3-F1
#
_entry.id   AF-A0A075GUE3-F1
#
_cell.length_a   1.000
_cell.length_b   1.000
_cell.length_c   1.000
_cell.angle_alpha   90.00
_cell.angle_beta   90.00
_cell.angle_gamma   90.00
#
_symmetry.space_group_name_H-M   'P 1'
#
loop_
_entity.id
_entity.type
_entity.pdbx_description
1 polymer ?
#
loop_
_entity_poly.entity_id
_entity_poly.type
_entity_poly.pdbx_seq_one_letter_code
_entity_poly.pdbx_strand_id
1 'polypeptide(L)'
;MTLPKKIGADYFLLIQSMFDKGLVNDIDGMIDYGHNLGLKVLIEAHTKQEFDNSCNTSADIIGINNRNLDTMKIDLSTTKEILHNTKKTKLVISESGISTSDDIRFLHKCGADAYLVGSSIMKTDDIQQTVQNLVSAI
;
A
#
# COMPACT_ATOMS: atom_id res chain seq x y z
N MET A 1 -12.66 17.25 -16.38
CA MET A 1 -12.19 16.96 -15.01
C MET A 1 -12.99 15.79 -14.47
N THR A 2 -12.34 14.66 -14.24
CA THR A 2 -12.95 13.37 -13.84
C THR A 2 -13.29 13.37 -12.35
N LEU A 3 -14.10 12.40 -11.89
CA LEU A 3 -14.64 12.39 -10.52
C LEU A 3 -13.55 12.49 -9.42
N PRO A 4 -12.43 11.73 -9.46
CA PRO A 4 -11.46 11.75 -8.35
C PRO A 4 -10.83 13.13 -8.13
N LYS A 5 -10.43 13.81 -9.21
CA LYS A 5 -9.87 15.17 -9.12
C LYS A 5 -10.92 16.20 -8.69
N LYS A 6 -12.17 16.03 -9.11
CA LYS A 6 -13.28 16.92 -8.72
C LYS A 6 -13.60 16.85 -7.22
N ILE A 7 -13.40 15.69 -6.59
CA ILE A 7 -13.63 15.49 -5.15
C ILE A 7 -12.38 15.74 -4.29
N GLY A 8 -11.29 16.22 -4.88
CA GLY A 8 -10.07 16.61 -4.16
C GLY A 8 -9.13 15.46 -3.82
N ALA A 9 -9.15 14.35 -4.56
CA ALA A 9 -8.16 13.28 -4.37
C ALA A 9 -6.77 13.73 -4.86
N ASP A 10 -5.73 13.35 -4.13
CA ASP A 10 -4.32 13.51 -4.52
C ASP A 10 -3.71 12.21 -5.07
N TYR A 11 -4.25 11.07 -4.65
CA TYR A 11 -3.78 9.73 -5.00
C TYR A 11 -4.89 8.88 -5.61
N PHE A 12 -4.48 7.95 -6.48
CA PHE A 12 -5.32 6.97 -7.13
C PHE A 12 -4.78 5.56 -6.83
N LEU A 13 -5.65 4.65 -6.39
CA LEU A 13 -5.29 3.28 -6.03
C LEU A 13 -5.54 2.34 -7.21
N LEU A 14 -4.54 1.52 -7.52
CA LEU A 14 -4.62 0.39 -8.43
C LEU A 14 -4.29 -0.89 -7.66
N ILE A 15 -4.98 -1.99 -7.96
CA ILE A 15 -4.76 -3.28 -7.31
C ILE A 15 -4.16 -4.22 -8.35
N GLN A 16 -2.88 -4.60 -8.19
CA GLN A 16 -2.13 -5.38 -9.18
C GLN A 16 -2.82 -6.70 -9.51
N SER A 17 -3.38 -7.39 -8.50
CA SER A 17 -4.04 -8.69 -8.68
C SER A 17 -5.24 -8.64 -9.64
N MET A 18 -5.89 -7.49 -9.84
CA MET A 18 -6.98 -7.33 -10.80
C MET A 18 -6.47 -7.38 -12.25
N PHE A 19 -5.25 -6.93 -12.49
CA PHE A 19 -4.59 -6.96 -13.80
C PHE A 19 -3.99 -8.33 -14.09
N ASP A 20 -3.33 -8.94 -13.10
CA ASP A 20 -2.73 -10.28 -13.23
C ASP A 20 -3.82 -11.36 -13.45
N LYS A 21 -5.01 -11.19 -12.85
CA LYS A 21 -6.20 -12.04 -13.09
C LYS A 21 -6.91 -11.74 -14.42
N GLY A 22 -6.47 -10.72 -15.18
CA GLY A 22 -7.09 -10.31 -16.44
C GLY A 22 -8.49 -9.70 -16.31
N LEU A 23 -8.86 -9.24 -15.10
CA LEU A 23 -10.16 -8.59 -14.85
C LEU A 23 -10.17 -7.14 -15.33
N VAL A 24 -9.00 -6.51 -15.30
CA VAL A 24 -8.76 -5.17 -15.84
C VAL A 24 -7.53 -5.27 -16.75
N ASN A 25 -7.57 -4.61 -17.90
CA ASN A 25 -6.45 -4.56 -18.82
C ASN A 25 -5.68 -3.26 -18.63
N ASP A 26 -4.42 -3.26 -19.04
CA ASP A 26 -3.60 -2.06 -19.24
C ASP A 26 -3.38 -1.21 -17.97
N ILE A 27 -2.54 -1.73 -17.07
CA ILE A 27 -2.14 -1.01 -15.86
C ILE A 27 -1.39 0.29 -16.19
N ASP A 28 -0.54 0.28 -17.22
CA ASP A 28 0.25 1.44 -17.63
C ASP A 28 -0.65 2.58 -18.15
N GLY A 29 -1.65 2.26 -18.97
CA GLY A 29 -2.66 3.24 -19.40
C GLY A 29 -3.47 3.83 -18.25
N MET A 30 -3.75 3.05 -17.21
CA MET A 30 -4.42 3.56 -16.00
C MET A 30 -3.52 4.48 -15.17
N ILE A 31 -2.21 4.18 -15.10
CA ILE A 31 -1.24 5.04 -14.44
C ILE A 31 -1.14 6.37 -15.18
N ASP A 32 -0.94 6.33 -16.50
CA ASP A 32 -0.86 7.51 -17.37
C ASP A 32 -2.12 8.36 -17.26
N TYR A 33 -3.29 7.73 -17.18
CA TYR A 33 -4.55 8.44 -16.93
C TYR A 33 -4.55 9.18 -15.58
N GLY A 34 -4.09 8.54 -14.50
CA GLY A 34 -3.94 9.18 -13.19
C GLY A 34 -2.99 10.38 -13.24
N HIS A 35 -1.82 10.20 -13.85
CA HIS A 35 -0.81 11.25 -13.99
C HIS A 35 -1.30 12.43 -14.85
N ASN A 36 -2.01 12.17 -15.95
CA ASN A 36 -2.62 13.21 -16.78
C ASN A 36 -3.70 14.02 -16.04
N LEU A 37 -4.31 13.41 -15.03
CA LEU A 37 -5.20 14.10 -14.09
C LEU A 37 -4.43 14.80 -12.97
N GLY A 38 -3.10 14.74 -12.93
CA GLY A 38 -2.28 15.30 -11.85
C GLY A 38 -2.46 14.57 -10.52
N LEU A 39 -2.90 13.32 -10.55
CA LEU A 39 -2.94 12.43 -9.39
C LEU A 39 -1.66 11.61 -9.34
N LYS A 40 -1.22 11.23 -8.15
CA LYS A 40 -0.19 10.20 -7.97
C LYS A 40 -0.83 8.81 -7.90
N VAL A 41 -0.07 7.77 -8.24
CA VAL A 41 -0.58 6.41 -8.30
C VAL A 41 0.08 5.53 -7.24
N LEU A 42 -0.76 4.88 -6.44
CA LEU A 42 -0.40 3.80 -5.52
C LEU A 42 -0.83 2.47 -6.15
N ILE A 43 0.11 1.54 -6.35
CA ILE A 43 -0.24 0.16 -6.73
C ILE A 43 -0.12 -0.74 -5.51
N GLU A 44 -1.19 -1.45 -5.18
CA GLU A 44 -1.23 -2.46 -4.13
C GLU A 44 -0.89 -3.85 -4.69
N ALA A 45 0.03 -4.54 -4.00
CA ALA A 45 0.45 -5.91 -4.26
C ALA A 45 0.31 -6.78 -3.00
N HIS A 46 0.06 -8.07 -3.21
CA HIS A 46 -0.12 -9.09 -2.17
C HIS A 46 0.91 -10.21 -2.27
N THR A 47 1.57 -10.36 -3.41
CA THR A 47 2.62 -11.35 -3.63
C THR A 47 3.92 -10.73 -4.11
N LYS A 48 5.01 -11.49 -4.02
CA LYS A 48 6.32 -11.07 -4.53
C LYS A 48 6.28 -10.78 -6.05
N GLN A 49 5.59 -11.61 -6.81
CA GLN A 49 5.44 -11.43 -8.25
C GLN A 49 4.67 -10.14 -8.58
N GLU A 50 3.55 -9.89 -7.90
CA GLU A 50 2.78 -8.66 -8.07
C GLU A 50 3.60 -7.42 -7.70
N PHE A 51 4.37 -7.49 -6.60
CA PHE A 51 5.25 -6.40 -6.19
C PHE A 51 6.33 -6.11 -7.23
N ASP A 52 6.98 -7.14 -7.76
CA ASP A 52 8.01 -7.00 -8.80
C ASP A 52 7.43 -6.44 -10.09
N ASN A 53 6.25 -6.90 -10.51
CA ASN A 53 5.51 -6.32 -11.64
C ASN A 53 5.22 -4.83 -11.42
N SER A 54 4.72 -4.48 -10.23
CA SER A 54 4.39 -3.10 -9.85
C SER A 54 5.62 -2.19 -9.86
N CYS A 55 6.79 -2.71 -9.44
CA CYS A 55 8.05 -1.96 -9.46
C CYS A 55 8.51 -1.58 -10.88
N ASN A 56 8.12 -2.35 -11.90
CA ASN A 56 8.47 -2.09 -13.30
C ASN A 56 7.57 -1.07 -13.99
N THR A 57 6.49 -0.62 -13.34
CA THR A 57 5.59 0.41 -13.87
C THR A 57 6.11 1.83 -13.63
N SER A 58 5.38 2.85 -14.09
CA SER A 58 5.61 4.25 -13.74
C SER A 58 4.92 4.73 -12.44
N ALA A 59 4.28 3.84 -11.67
CA ALA A 59 3.58 4.23 -10.43
C ALA A 59 4.51 4.89 -9.39
N ASP A 60 3.97 5.84 -8.63
CA ASP A 60 4.70 6.65 -7.66
C ASP A 60 5.04 5.88 -6.37
N ILE A 61 4.12 5.03 -5.92
CA ILE A 61 4.20 4.30 -4.65
C ILE A 61 3.73 2.87 -4.85
N ILE A 62 4.38 1.92 -4.17
CA ILE A 62 3.92 0.53 -4.09
C ILE A 62 3.45 0.23 -2.67
N GLY A 63 2.25 -0.32 -2.54
CA GLY A 63 1.65 -0.80 -1.31
C GLY A 63 1.80 -2.31 -1.20
N ILE A 64 2.20 -2.82 -0.05
CA ILE A 64 2.15 -4.24 0.29
C ILE A 64 1.00 -4.45 1.26
N ASN A 65 -0.06 -5.10 0.81
CA ASN A 65 -1.22 -5.35 1.65
C ASN A 65 -1.11 -6.72 2.32
N ASN A 66 -0.95 -6.69 3.64
CA ASN A 66 -0.83 -7.87 4.49
C ASN A 66 -2.16 -8.66 4.61
N ARG A 67 -3.26 -8.15 4.04
CA ARG A 67 -4.53 -8.88 3.94
C ARG A 67 -4.63 -9.61 2.61
N ASN A 68 -4.71 -10.94 2.67
CA ASN A 68 -5.07 -11.72 1.51
C ASN A 68 -6.56 -11.49 1.16
N LEU A 69 -6.87 -10.98 -0.03
CA LEU A 69 -8.24 -10.60 -0.42
C LEU A 69 -9.17 -11.80 -0.68
N ASP A 70 -8.62 -12.98 -0.99
CA ASP A 70 -9.41 -14.19 -1.25
C ASP A 70 -9.85 -14.87 0.07
N THR A 71 -9.01 -14.80 1.12
CA THR A 71 -9.24 -15.47 2.41
C THR A 71 -9.54 -14.52 3.56
N MET A 72 -9.34 -13.22 3.36
CA MET A 72 -9.42 -12.13 4.34
C MET A 72 -8.46 -12.25 5.53
N LYS A 73 -7.57 -13.25 5.54
CA LYS A 73 -6.52 -13.41 6.56
C LYS A 73 -5.51 -12.29 6.47
N ILE A 74 -5.03 -11.87 7.64
CA ILE A 74 -4.01 -10.83 7.76
C ILE A 74 -2.74 -11.45 8.32
N ASP A 75 -1.61 -11.19 7.68
CA ASP A 75 -0.30 -11.61 8.15
C ASP A 75 0.78 -10.56 7.81
N LEU A 76 1.35 -9.91 8.83
CA LEU A 76 2.42 -8.93 8.65
C LEU A 76 3.70 -9.55 8.07
N SER A 77 3.84 -10.88 8.14
CA SER A 77 4.96 -11.60 7.51
C SER A 77 4.97 -11.41 5.99
N THR A 78 3.84 -11.12 5.35
CA THR A 78 3.76 -10.86 3.91
C THR A 78 4.70 -9.72 3.48
N THR A 79 4.71 -8.60 4.22
CA THR A 79 5.66 -7.50 3.95
C THR A 79 7.11 -7.96 4.10
N LYS A 80 7.42 -8.74 5.14
CA LYS A 80 8.77 -9.28 5.35
C LYS A 80 9.21 -10.16 4.19
N GLU A 81 8.36 -11.07 3.75
CA GLU A 81 8.65 -12.02 2.67
C GLU A 81 8.85 -11.31 1.33
N ILE A 82 8.00 -10.34 1.01
CA ILE A 82 8.09 -9.56 -0.24
C ILE A 82 9.36 -8.69 -0.26
N LEU A 83 9.72 -8.06 0.86
CA LEU A 83 10.88 -7.17 0.91
C LEU A 83 12.21 -7.90 1.16
N HIS A 84 12.18 -9.18 1.55
CA HIS A 84 13.39 -9.95 1.76
C HIS A 84 14.23 -10.06 0.47
N ASN A 85 15.48 -9.56 0.52
CA ASN A 85 16.42 -9.48 -0.61
C ASN A 85 15.91 -8.66 -1.81
N THR A 86 14.92 -7.80 -1.60
CA THR A 86 14.35 -6.96 -2.65
C THR A 86 15.07 -5.62 -2.69
N LYS A 87 15.61 -5.27 -3.86
CA LYS A 87 16.06 -3.90 -4.10
C LYS A 87 14.85 -3.04 -4.43
N LYS A 88 14.36 -2.29 -3.45
CA LYS A 88 13.30 -1.31 -3.68
C LYS A 88 13.82 -0.14 -4.54
N THR A 89 13.08 0.20 -5.57
CA THR A 89 13.34 1.36 -6.46
C THR A 89 12.35 2.51 -6.22
N LYS A 90 11.30 2.25 -5.42
CA LYS A 90 10.19 3.14 -5.11
C LYS A 90 9.89 3.14 -3.62
N LEU A 91 9.12 4.13 -3.16
CA LEU A 91 8.60 4.16 -1.80
C LEU A 91 7.65 2.99 -1.59
N VAL A 92 7.83 2.26 -0.48
CA VAL A 92 6.98 1.13 -0.12
C VAL A 92 6.13 1.43 1.10
N ILE A 93 4.82 1.28 0.97
CA ILE A 93 3.85 1.35 2.09
C ILE A 93 3.51 -0.08 2.52
N SER A 94 3.49 -0.36 3.83
CA SER A 94 2.89 -1.59 4.35
C SER A 94 1.47 -1.30 4.88
N GLU A 95 0.53 -2.18 4.54
CA GLU A 95 -0.90 -1.97 4.76
C GLU A 95 -1.57 -3.15 5.46
N SER A 96 -2.67 -2.88 6.16
CA SER A 96 -3.46 -3.87 6.92
C SER A 96 -2.74 -4.51 8.11
N GLY A 97 -3.50 -4.80 9.18
CA GLY A 97 -3.01 -5.55 10.35
C GLY A 97 -2.24 -4.76 11.40
N ILE A 98 -1.85 -3.52 11.08
CA ILE A 98 -1.06 -2.66 11.96
C ILE A 98 -1.93 -2.14 13.12
N SER A 99 -1.58 -2.50 14.34
CA SER A 99 -2.35 -2.10 15.54
C SER A 99 -1.49 -1.51 16.64
N THR A 100 -0.18 -1.77 16.63
CA THR A 100 0.73 -1.39 17.71
C THR A 100 2.01 -0.74 17.17
N SER A 101 2.73 -0.02 18.05
CA SER A 101 4.06 0.51 17.73
C SER A 101 5.08 -0.61 17.45
N ASP A 102 4.89 -1.81 17.99
CA ASP A 102 5.74 -2.97 17.69
C ASP A 102 5.55 -3.46 16.26
N ASP A 103 4.32 -3.41 15.74
CA ASP A 103 4.04 -3.71 14.32
C ASP A 103 4.78 -2.72 13.41
N ILE A 104 4.73 -1.43 13.73
CA ILE A 104 5.47 -0.39 13.00
C ILE A 104 6.97 -0.66 13.01
N ARG A 105 7.55 -0.94 14.18
CA ARG A 105 8.99 -1.28 14.32
C ARG A 105 9.36 -2.53 13.55
N PHE A 106 8.52 -3.55 13.55
CA PHE A 106 8.73 -4.79 12.80
C PHE A 106 8.75 -4.50 11.29
N LEU A 107 7.74 -3.80 10.77
CA LEU A 107 7.64 -3.47 9.35
C LEU A 107 8.74 -2.51 8.89
N HIS A 108 9.13 -1.56 9.74
CA HIS A 108 10.29 -0.69 9.51
C HIS A 108 11.57 -1.51 9.30
N LYS A 109 11.86 -2.46 10.20
CA LYS A 109 13.01 -3.36 10.09
C LYS A 109 12.97 -4.24 8.83
N CYS A 110 11.78 -4.54 8.31
CA CYS A 110 11.60 -5.25 7.05
C CYS A 110 11.88 -4.38 5.82
N GLY A 111 11.94 -3.05 5.97
CA GLY A 111 12.30 -2.11 4.92
C GLY A 111 11.13 -1.27 4.36
N ALA A 112 9.94 -1.34 4.98
CA ALA A 112 8.83 -0.46 4.61
C ALA A 112 9.15 1.00 4.97
N ASP A 113 8.76 1.94 4.09
CA ASP A 113 9.02 3.37 4.23
C ASP A 113 7.88 4.12 4.92
N ALA A 114 6.65 3.61 4.78
CA ALA A 114 5.46 4.20 5.36
C ALA A 114 4.39 3.13 5.64
N TYR A 115 3.30 3.57 6.29
CA TYR A 115 2.28 2.67 6.82
C TYR A 115 0.89 3.23 6.55
N LEU A 116 -0.02 2.38 6.07
CA LEU A 116 -1.44 2.71 5.93
C LEU A 116 -2.22 2.01 7.04
N VAL A 117 -2.68 2.79 8.01
CA VAL A 117 -3.37 2.30 9.21
C VAL A 117 -4.78 2.88 9.25
N GLY A 118 -5.78 2.00 9.36
CA GLY A 118 -7.19 2.40 9.42
C GLY A 118 -7.90 1.82 10.64
N SER A 119 -8.16 0.51 10.61
CA SER A 119 -9.04 -0.16 11.60
C SER A 119 -8.64 0.04 13.06
N SER A 120 -7.36 0.04 13.41
CA SER A 120 -6.90 0.25 14.79
C SER A 120 -7.14 1.69 15.26
N ILE A 121 -6.96 2.67 14.38
CA ILE A 121 -7.25 4.09 14.66
C ILE A 121 -8.76 4.33 14.74
N MET A 122 -9.57 3.65 13.92
CA MET A 122 -11.03 3.86 13.91
C MET A 122 -11.79 3.17 15.06
N LYS A 123 -11.16 2.19 15.74
CA LYS A 123 -11.80 1.40 16.80
C LYS A 123 -11.42 1.82 18.22
N THR A 124 -10.56 2.80 18.36
CA THR A 124 -10.05 3.29 19.64
C THR A 124 -10.91 4.43 20.17
N ASP A 125 -10.97 4.56 21.50
CA ASP A 125 -11.67 5.68 22.15
C ASP A 125 -10.86 6.99 22.08
N ASP A 126 -9.53 6.89 21.91
CA ASP A 126 -8.62 8.03 21.79
C ASP A 126 -7.78 7.95 20.50
N ILE A 127 -8.34 8.52 19.43
CA ILE A 127 -7.73 8.57 18.10
C ILE A 127 -6.37 9.29 18.16
N GLN A 128 -6.30 10.41 18.87
CA GLN A 128 -5.10 11.23 18.93
C GLN A 128 -3.96 10.47 19.58
N GLN A 129 -4.19 9.88 20.76
CA GLN A 129 -3.19 9.09 21.46
C GLN A 129 -2.74 7.88 20.64
N THR A 130 -3.68 7.22 19.97
CA THR A 130 -3.38 6.06 19.11
C THR A 130 -2.46 6.44 17.96
N VAL A 131 -2.77 7.54 17.24
CA VAL A 131 -1.91 8.05 16.17
C VAL A 131 -0.54 8.47 16.70
N GLN A 132 -0.48 9.18 17.83
CA GLN A 132 0.79 9.58 18.44
C GLN A 132 1.68 8.39 18.78
N ASN A 133 1.11 7.32 19.33
CA ASN A 133 1.84 6.09 19.64
C ASN A 133 2.41 5.41 18.39
N LEU A 134 1.65 5.40 17.29
CA LEU A 134 2.09 4.81 16.03
C LEU A 134 3.17 5.65 15.34
N VAL A 135 3.00 6.98 15.31
CA VAL A 135 3.95 7.91 14.68
C VAL A 135 5.28 7.96 15.43
N SER A 136 5.26 7.90 16.76
CA SER A 136 6.46 7.97 17.61
C SER A 136 7.18 6.62 17.76
N ALA A 137 6.83 5.61 16.96
CA ALA A 137 7.32 4.25 17.13
C ALA A 137 8.76 4.03 16.65
N ILE A 138 9.24 4.88 15.73
CA ILE A 138 10.57 4.90 15.10
C ILE A 138 11.14 6.31 15.15
#